data_AF-A0A3P1YKR1-F1
#
_entry.id   AF-A0A3P1YKR1-F1
#
_cell.length_a   1.000
_cell.length_b   1.000
_cell.length_c   1.000
_cell.angle_alpha   90.00
_cell.angle_beta   90.00
_cell.angle_gamma   90.00
#
_symmetry.space_group_name_H-M   'P 1'
#
loop_
_entity.id
_entity.type
_entity.pdbx_description
1 polymer ?
#
loop_
_entity_poly.entity_id
_entity_poly.type
_entity_poly.pdbx_seq_one_letter_code
_entity_poly.pdbx_strand_id
1 'polypeptide(L)'
;MNLIKEFSTALCSEKRSGRIPEELDFFGSLVGEWEIEWTDRLYDATPRRVKGEWIFSWVLDGTAIQDLFIVPSRSERLINKQPDAEYGTTLRIFNPKTSAWDIFYGCTGEAIRLTARKTGDDIVLTENTTGRMRYVFSDMTATAFHWRKEQQNENGTWQTVARVVATKRRE
;
A
#
# COMPACT_ATOMS: atom_id res chain seq x y z
N MET A 1 3.03 11.80 30.48
CA MET A 1 2.22 11.28 29.36
C MET A 1 3.18 10.61 28.38
N ASN A 2 2.95 9.36 27.98
CA ASN A 2 3.85 8.68 27.03
C ASN A 2 3.64 9.32 25.64
N LEU A 3 4.65 10.05 25.14
CA LEU A 3 4.58 10.78 23.87
C LEU A 3 4.14 9.90 22.70
N ILE A 4 4.54 8.62 22.70
CA ILE A 4 4.16 7.64 21.67
C ILE A 4 2.63 7.42 21.68
N LYS A 5 2.03 7.34 22.88
CA LYS A 5 0.59 7.13 23.05
C LYS A 5 -0.21 8.34 22.59
N GLU A 6 0.22 9.54 22.94
CA GLU A 6 -0.47 10.78 22.54
C GLU A 6 -0.41 11.00 21.04
N PHE A 7 0.76 10.83 20.44
CA PHE A 7 0.90 10.95 18.99
C PHE A 7 0.04 9.93 18.25
N SER A 8 0.07 8.65 18.68
CA SER A 8 -0.73 7.60 18.04
C SER A 8 -2.23 7.87 18.18
N THR A 9 -2.67 8.36 19.34
CA THR A 9 -4.07 8.72 19.59
C THR A 9 -4.51 9.91 18.74
N ALA A 10 -3.66 10.93 18.59
CA ALA A 10 -3.94 12.10 17.77
C ALA A 10 -3.89 11.79 16.26
N LEU A 11 -3.08 10.81 15.85
CA LEU A 11 -2.93 10.40 14.47
C LEU A 11 -4.08 9.51 13.98
N CYS A 12 -4.42 8.47 14.74
CA CYS A 12 -5.38 7.45 14.33
C CYS A 12 -6.83 7.94 14.39
N SER A 13 -7.66 7.43 13.48
CA SER A 13 -9.11 7.61 13.49
C SER A 13 -9.79 6.25 13.43
N GLU A 14 -10.95 6.12 14.08
CA GLU A 14 -11.75 4.89 14.05
C GLU A 14 -12.50 4.71 12.71
N LYS A 15 -12.73 5.79 11.97
CA LYS A 15 -13.56 5.77 10.77
C LYS A 15 -13.16 6.83 9.74
N ARG A 16 -13.65 6.62 8.52
CA ARG A 16 -13.67 7.60 7.43
C ARG A 16 -14.37 8.89 7.86
N SER A 17 -13.79 10.03 7.48
CA SER A 17 -14.43 11.33 7.60
C SER A 17 -15.56 11.50 6.57
N GLY A 18 -16.67 12.16 6.94
CA GLY A 18 -17.72 12.54 5.98
C GLY A 18 -17.27 13.52 4.89
N ARG A 19 -16.03 14.04 4.98
CA ARG A 19 -15.39 14.86 3.95
C ARG A 19 -14.95 14.07 2.71
N ILE A 20 -14.85 12.75 2.81
CA ILE A 20 -14.56 11.86 1.69
C ILE A 20 -15.91 11.28 1.23
N PRO A 21 -16.40 11.58 0.01
CA PRO A 21 -17.60 10.94 -0.53
C PRO A 21 -17.44 9.42 -0.61
N GLU A 22 -18.53 8.66 -0.48
CA GLU A 22 -18.49 7.18 -0.41
C GLU A 22 -18.02 6.55 -1.72
N GLU A 23 -18.44 7.15 -2.83
CA GLU A 23 -18.01 6.79 -4.16
C GLU A 23 -16.51 7.07 -4.41
N LEU A 24 -15.85 7.88 -3.56
CA LEU A 24 -14.42 8.20 -3.64
C LEU A 24 -13.58 7.50 -2.56
N ASP A 25 -14.20 6.71 -1.68
CA ASP A 25 -13.50 5.89 -0.69
C ASP A 25 -12.97 4.59 -1.31
N PHE A 26 -11.92 4.71 -2.11
CA PHE A 26 -11.33 3.56 -2.81
C PHE A 26 -10.56 2.64 -1.85
N PHE A 27 -9.97 3.21 -0.79
CA PHE A 27 -9.03 2.50 0.07
C PHE A 27 -9.65 2.01 1.38
N GLY A 28 -10.86 2.44 1.74
CA GLY A 28 -11.51 2.07 3.01
C GLY A 28 -11.64 0.56 3.23
N SER A 29 -11.85 -0.21 2.16
CA SER A 29 -11.91 -1.68 2.22
C SER A 29 -10.58 -2.35 2.60
N LEU A 30 -9.45 -1.64 2.44
CA LEU A 30 -8.13 -2.13 2.83
C LEU A 30 -7.87 -1.99 4.34
N VAL A 31 -8.61 -1.15 5.06
CA VAL A 31 -8.38 -0.88 6.50
C VAL A 31 -8.41 -2.17 7.31
N GLY A 32 -7.36 -2.40 8.10
CA GLY A 32 -7.13 -3.61 8.89
C GLY A 32 -5.77 -4.26 8.61
N GLU A 33 -5.60 -5.48 9.13
CA GLU A 33 -4.34 -6.23 9.08
C GLU A 33 -4.40 -7.35 8.04
N TRP A 34 -3.29 -7.51 7.31
CA TRP A 34 -3.17 -8.47 6.23
C TRP A 34 -1.87 -9.26 6.35
N GLU A 35 -1.97 -10.56 6.13
CA GLU A 35 -0.82 -11.40 5.81
C GLU A 35 -0.59 -11.33 4.31
N ILE A 36 0.66 -11.16 3.91
CA ILE A 36 1.01 -11.02 2.49
C ILE A 36 2.10 -12.00 2.07
N GLU A 37 2.03 -12.48 0.83
CA GLU A 37 3.14 -13.11 0.14
C GLU A 37 3.64 -12.17 -0.95
N TRP A 38 4.82 -11.61 -0.75
CA TRP A 38 5.55 -10.86 -1.76
C TRP A 38 6.23 -11.83 -2.72
N THR A 39 6.06 -11.62 -4.02
CA THR A 39 6.84 -12.29 -5.07
C THR A 39 7.54 -11.26 -5.94
N ASP A 40 8.86 -11.33 -6.03
CA ASP A 40 9.67 -10.58 -7.00
C ASP A 40 10.44 -11.55 -7.92
N ARG A 41 11.30 -11.00 -8.79
CA ARG A 41 12.11 -11.78 -9.73
C ARG A 41 11.25 -12.76 -10.53
N LEU A 42 10.12 -12.25 -11.01
CA LEU A 42 9.03 -13.05 -11.60
C LEU A 42 9.46 -13.85 -12.85
N TYR A 43 10.55 -13.43 -13.48
CA TYR A 43 11.08 -14.02 -14.71
C TYR A 43 12.33 -14.88 -14.48
N ASP A 44 12.78 -15.02 -13.23
CA ASP A 44 13.86 -15.95 -12.88
C ASP A 44 13.33 -17.40 -12.89
N ALA A 45 14.23 -18.37 -13.03
CA ALA A 45 13.88 -19.80 -12.97
C ALA A 45 13.19 -20.20 -11.65
N THR A 46 13.46 -19.48 -10.57
CA THR A 46 12.77 -19.62 -9.29
C THR A 46 12.47 -18.24 -8.72
N PRO A 47 11.24 -17.74 -8.88
CA PRO A 47 10.84 -16.47 -8.30
C PRO A 47 10.98 -16.50 -6.78
N ARG A 48 11.48 -15.40 -6.22
CA ARG A 48 11.65 -15.28 -4.78
C ARG A 48 10.32 -14.92 -4.13
N ARG A 49 10.02 -15.58 -3.02
CA ARG A 49 8.81 -15.39 -2.23
C ARG A 49 9.14 -15.08 -0.79
N VAL A 50 8.49 -14.08 -0.22
CA VAL A 50 8.74 -13.61 1.15
C VAL A 50 7.42 -13.32 1.84
N LYS A 51 7.25 -13.86 3.05
CA LYS A 51 6.09 -13.54 3.90
C LYS A 51 6.23 -12.15 4.49
N GLY A 52 5.17 -11.36 4.38
CA GLY A 52 5.10 -10.00 4.93
C GLY A 52 3.84 -9.77 5.75
N GLU A 53 3.72 -8.56 6.24
CA GLU A 53 2.47 -8.02 6.79
C GLU A 53 2.19 -6.63 6.19
N TRP A 54 0.91 -6.35 5.98
CA TRP A 54 0.45 -5.04 5.52
C TRP A 54 -0.68 -4.58 6.43
N ILE A 55 -0.51 -3.40 7.03
CA ILE A 55 -1.44 -2.88 8.03
C ILE A 55 -1.93 -1.52 7.54
N PHE A 56 -3.24 -1.33 7.46
CA PHE A 56 -3.87 -0.09 7.02
C PHE A 56 -4.75 0.48 8.14
N SER A 57 -4.68 1.78 8.39
CA SER A 57 -5.53 2.48 9.35
C SER A 57 -6.00 3.82 8.81
N TRP A 58 -7.22 4.22 9.19
CA TRP A 58 -7.64 5.60 9.08
C TRP A 58 -6.78 6.48 9.99
N VAL A 59 -6.38 7.64 9.48
CA VAL A 59 -5.58 8.65 10.17
C VAL A 59 -6.07 10.06 9.82
N LEU A 60 -5.53 11.08 10.49
CA LEU A 60 -5.81 12.50 10.21
C LEU A 60 -7.31 12.79 10.22
N ASP A 61 -7.97 12.47 11.34
CA ASP A 61 -9.43 12.67 11.51
C ASP A 61 -10.27 11.95 10.43
N GLY A 62 -9.75 10.82 9.93
CA GLY A 62 -10.40 10.01 8.91
C GLY A 62 -10.34 10.58 7.50
N THR A 63 -9.51 11.60 7.25
CA THR A 63 -9.32 12.20 5.91
C THR A 63 -8.20 11.54 5.10
N ALA A 64 -7.46 10.63 5.73
CA ALA A 64 -6.38 9.89 5.11
C ALA A 64 -6.33 8.45 5.62
N ILE A 65 -5.67 7.58 4.85
CA ILE A 65 -5.27 6.25 5.29
C ILE A 65 -3.74 6.24 5.33
N GLN A 66 -3.18 5.71 6.41
CA GLN A 66 -1.77 5.36 6.48
C GLN A 66 -1.63 3.85 6.54
N ASP A 67 -0.68 3.33 5.77
CA ASP A 67 -0.32 1.92 5.83
C ASP A 67 1.16 1.69 6.11
N LEU A 68 1.45 0.52 6.65
CA LEU A 68 2.78 -0.02 6.89
C LEU A 68 2.96 -1.28 6.05
N PHE A 69 3.94 -1.26 5.16
CA PHE A 69 4.31 -2.38 4.31
C PHE A 69 5.62 -2.99 4.82
N ILE A 70 5.55 -4.22 5.32
CA ILE A 70 6.63 -4.84 6.10
C ILE A 70 6.95 -6.21 5.49
N VAL A 71 8.05 -6.29 4.75
CA VAL A 71 8.51 -7.52 4.07
C VAL A 71 10.01 -7.70 4.32
N PRO A 72 10.46 -8.76 5.02
CA PRO A 72 9.66 -9.79 5.67
C PRO A 72 8.85 -9.25 6.84
N SER A 73 7.79 -9.96 7.23
CA SER A 73 6.95 -9.61 8.39
C SER A 73 7.81 -9.48 9.67
N ARG A 74 7.30 -8.81 10.70
CA ARG A 74 8.02 -8.66 11.98
C ARG A 74 8.39 -10.00 12.63
N SER A 75 7.60 -11.06 12.42
CA SER A 75 7.94 -12.41 12.88
C SER A 75 8.95 -13.09 11.96
N GLU A 76 8.74 -13.04 10.64
CA GLU A 76 9.60 -13.72 9.65
C GLU A 76 11.03 -13.19 9.68
N ARG A 77 11.22 -11.87 9.85
CA ARG A 77 12.56 -11.24 9.88
C ARG A 77 13.44 -11.70 11.06
N LEU A 78 12.88 -12.32 12.08
CA LEU A 78 13.64 -12.89 13.20
C LEU A 78 14.30 -14.23 12.82
N ILE A 79 13.72 -14.94 11.84
CA ILE A 79 14.15 -16.27 11.41
C ILE A 79 14.89 -16.21 10.08
N ASN A 80 14.38 -15.41 9.14
CA ASN A 80 14.85 -15.33 7.77
C ASN A 80 15.14 -13.86 7.39
N LYS A 81 16.32 -13.37 7.79
CA LYS A 81 16.74 -12.00 7.49
C LYS A 81 16.98 -11.83 6.00
N GLN A 82 16.31 -10.84 5.41
CA GLN A 82 16.52 -10.43 4.03
C GLN A 82 17.37 -9.15 4.00
N PRO A 83 18.38 -9.04 3.14
CA PRO A 83 19.27 -7.86 3.07
C PRO A 83 18.54 -6.61 2.56
N ASP A 84 17.48 -6.79 1.79
CA ASP A 84 16.59 -5.79 1.21
C ASP A 84 15.25 -5.73 1.96
N ALA A 85 15.26 -6.02 3.27
CA ALA A 85 14.05 -5.96 4.08
C ALA A 85 13.42 -4.55 4.05
N GLU A 86 12.15 -4.51 3.71
CA GLU A 86 11.35 -3.30 3.62
C GLU A 86 10.59 -3.05 4.93
N TYR A 87 10.63 -1.80 5.36
CA TYR A 87 9.74 -1.25 6.38
C TYR A 87 9.30 0.12 5.87
N GLY A 88 8.32 0.10 4.98
CA GLY A 88 7.79 1.29 4.32
C GLY A 88 6.51 1.78 4.97
N THR A 89 6.21 3.05 4.78
CA THR A 89 4.90 3.62 5.07
C THR A 89 4.36 4.35 3.85
N THR A 90 3.05 4.22 3.63
CA THR A 90 2.33 5.02 2.65
C THR A 90 1.30 5.87 3.36
N LEU A 91 1.31 7.19 3.12
CA LEU A 91 0.24 8.09 3.49
C LEU A 91 -0.61 8.40 2.26
N ARG A 92 -1.90 8.13 2.34
CA ARG A 92 -2.90 8.31 1.28
C ARG A 92 -3.87 9.39 1.73
N ILE A 93 -3.80 10.56 1.12
CA ILE A 93 -4.61 11.72 1.51
C ILE A 93 -5.66 11.98 0.44
N PHE A 94 -6.93 12.01 0.82
CA PHE A 94 -7.98 12.39 -0.12
C PHE A 94 -7.88 13.88 -0.49
N ASN A 95 -7.86 14.17 -1.78
CA ASN A 95 -7.80 15.52 -2.30
C ASN A 95 -9.16 15.94 -2.88
N PRO A 96 -9.96 16.75 -2.15
CA PRO A 96 -11.30 17.12 -2.60
C PRO A 96 -11.29 18.00 -3.85
N LYS A 97 -10.17 18.65 -4.19
CA LYS A 97 -10.07 19.51 -5.39
C LYS A 97 -9.95 18.68 -6.67
N THR A 98 -9.34 17.50 -6.58
CA THR A 98 -9.04 16.64 -7.75
C THR A 98 -9.87 15.36 -7.76
N SER A 99 -10.64 15.09 -6.69
CA SER A 99 -11.37 13.84 -6.47
C SER A 99 -10.46 12.60 -6.62
N ALA A 100 -9.19 12.76 -6.27
CA ALA A 100 -8.17 11.73 -6.32
C ALA A 100 -7.50 11.60 -4.95
N TRP A 101 -6.60 10.64 -4.82
CA TRP A 101 -5.79 10.47 -3.62
C TRP A 101 -4.34 10.82 -3.90
N ASP A 102 -3.79 11.73 -3.11
CA ASP A 102 -2.37 12.07 -3.10
C ASP A 102 -1.64 11.04 -2.24
N ILE A 103 -0.66 10.37 -2.82
CA ILE A 103 0.05 9.25 -2.19
C ILE A 103 1.50 9.64 -1.94
N PHE A 104 1.95 9.42 -0.72
CA PHE A 104 3.33 9.60 -0.29
C PHE A 104 3.82 8.29 0.29
N TYR A 105 4.67 7.60 -0.45
CA TYR A 105 5.37 6.42 0.07
C TYR A 105 6.78 6.82 0.50
N GLY A 106 7.26 6.23 1.59
CA GLY A 106 8.64 6.36 2.01
C GLY A 106 9.11 5.18 2.84
N CYS A 107 10.40 4.90 2.72
CA CYS A 107 11.15 4.02 3.61
C CYS A 107 12.54 4.66 3.84
N THR A 108 13.41 3.99 4.61
CA THR A 108 14.76 4.51 4.85
C THR A 108 15.53 4.64 3.52
N GLY A 109 15.80 5.88 3.11
CA GLY A 109 16.62 6.20 1.92
C GLY A 109 15.83 6.43 0.63
N GLU A 110 14.50 6.21 0.62
CA GLU A 110 13.67 6.37 -0.58
C GLU A 110 12.32 7.01 -0.24
N ALA A 111 11.85 7.91 -1.10
CA ALA A 111 10.52 8.47 -1.03
C ALA A 111 9.98 8.75 -2.44
N ILE A 112 8.71 8.44 -2.67
CA ILE A 112 8.04 8.67 -3.96
C ILE A 112 6.65 9.27 -3.75
N ARG A 113 6.20 10.01 -4.76
CA ARG A 113 4.88 10.62 -4.81
C ARG A 113 4.08 10.00 -5.95
N LEU A 114 2.86 9.59 -5.66
CA LEU A 114 1.94 9.04 -6.65
C LEU A 114 0.57 9.72 -6.56
N THR A 115 -0.22 9.53 -7.61
CA THR A 115 -1.64 9.90 -7.63
C THR A 115 -2.45 8.63 -7.84
N ALA A 116 -3.40 8.36 -6.96
CA ALA A 116 -4.30 7.22 -7.11
C ALA A 116 -5.64 7.61 -7.75
N ARG A 117 -6.11 6.79 -8.67
CA ARG A 117 -7.43 6.88 -9.29
C ARG A 117 -8.04 5.49 -9.41
N LYS A 118 -9.38 5.44 -9.36
CA LYS A 118 -10.12 4.23 -9.67
C LYS A 118 -10.21 4.06 -11.19
N THR A 119 -9.91 2.85 -11.69
CA THR A 119 -10.00 2.49 -13.12
C THR A 119 -10.77 1.19 -13.24
N GLY A 120 -12.06 1.27 -13.54
CA GLY A 120 -12.96 0.12 -13.41
C GLY A 120 -13.05 -0.32 -11.95
N ASP A 121 -12.75 -1.59 -11.69
CA ASP A 121 -12.70 -2.16 -10.33
C ASP A 121 -11.32 -2.04 -9.67
N ASP A 122 -10.29 -1.67 -10.43
CA ASP A 122 -8.91 -1.55 -9.95
C ASP A 122 -8.63 -0.15 -9.36
N ILE A 123 -7.69 -0.09 -8.42
CA ILE A 123 -7.11 1.16 -7.93
C ILE A 123 -5.69 1.28 -8.49
N VAL A 124 -5.48 2.29 -9.34
CA VAL A 124 -4.20 2.52 -10.02
C VAL A 124 -3.51 3.74 -9.42
N LEU A 125 -2.30 3.54 -8.91
CA LEU A 125 -1.42 4.57 -8.39
C LEU A 125 -0.29 4.81 -9.40
N THR A 126 -0.20 6.00 -9.98
CA THR A 126 0.85 6.32 -10.96
C THR A 126 1.86 7.28 -10.34
N GLU A 127 3.16 7.00 -10.50
CA GLU A 127 4.22 7.87 -9.99
C GLU A 127 4.23 9.22 -10.71
N ASN A 128 4.35 10.30 -9.94
CA ASN A 128 4.24 11.66 -10.45
C ASN A 128 5.49 12.18 -11.16
N THR A 129 6.66 11.52 -11.06
CA THR A 129 7.91 12.00 -11.68
C THR A 129 7.97 11.69 -13.17
N THR A 130 7.86 10.42 -13.53
CA THR A 130 8.01 9.95 -14.92
C THR A 130 6.70 9.40 -15.50
N GLY A 131 5.74 9.04 -14.65
CA GLY A 131 4.54 8.31 -15.06
C GLY A 131 4.79 6.87 -15.54
N ARG A 132 6.03 6.35 -15.44
CA ARG A 132 6.43 5.03 -15.95
C ARG A 132 6.43 3.93 -14.91
N MET A 133 6.09 4.25 -13.66
CA MET A 133 5.88 3.28 -12.60
C MET A 133 4.46 3.44 -12.08
N ARG A 134 3.78 2.30 -11.90
CA ARG A 134 2.47 2.28 -11.26
C ARG A 134 2.32 1.08 -10.34
N TYR A 135 1.46 1.26 -9.36
CA TYR A 135 0.99 0.19 -8.48
C TYR A 135 -0.50 -0.02 -8.70
N VAL A 136 -0.93 -1.28 -8.73
CA VAL A 136 -2.33 -1.60 -8.97
C VAL A 136 -2.83 -2.54 -7.89
N PHE A 137 -3.92 -2.16 -7.24
CA PHE A 137 -4.75 -3.07 -6.43
C PHE A 137 -5.86 -3.63 -7.33
N SER A 138 -6.05 -4.95 -7.30
CA SER A 138 -7.10 -5.64 -8.04
C SER A 138 -7.70 -6.79 -7.23
N ASP A 139 -8.81 -7.34 -7.74
CA ASP A 139 -9.50 -8.51 -7.18
C ASP A 139 -9.80 -8.36 -5.69
N MET A 140 -10.19 -7.13 -5.31
CA MET A 140 -10.40 -6.74 -3.94
C MET A 140 -11.71 -7.33 -3.42
N THR A 141 -11.62 -8.06 -2.32
CA THR A 141 -12.74 -8.61 -1.56
C THR A 141 -12.61 -8.23 -0.10
N ALA A 142 -13.59 -8.59 0.73
CA ALA A 142 -13.51 -8.38 2.18
C ALA A 142 -12.32 -9.11 2.83
N THR A 143 -11.82 -10.19 2.21
CA THR A 143 -10.84 -11.11 2.83
C THR A 143 -9.55 -11.29 2.03
N ALA A 144 -9.46 -10.77 0.81
CA ALA A 144 -8.27 -10.88 -0.03
C ALA A 144 -8.17 -9.74 -1.05
N PHE A 145 -6.96 -9.44 -1.48
CA PHE A 145 -6.71 -8.62 -2.67
C PHE A 145 -5.37 -8.98 -3.32
N HIS A 146 -5.21 -8.55 -4.56
CA HIS A 146 -3.93 -8.59 -5.27
C HIS A 146 -3.34 -7.20 -5.39
N TRP A 147 -2.02 -7.12 -5.32
CA TRP A 147 -1.29 -5.91 -5.63
C TRP A 147 -0.14 -6.22 -6.57
N ARG A 148 0.16 -5.29 -7.48
CA ARG A 148 1.27 -5.44 -8.42
C ARG A 148 2.02 -4.13 -8.62
N LYS A 149 3.35 -4.23 -8.69
CA LYS A 149 4.24 -3.16 -9.16
C LYS A 149 4.48 -3.38 -10.64
N GLU A 150 4.18 -2.35 -11.43
CA GLU A 150 4.40 -2.37 -12.86
C GLU A 150 5.31 -1.23 -13.27
N GLN A 151 6.21 -1.52 -14.20
CA GLN A 151 7.10 -0.54 -14.81
C GLN A 151 6.91 -0.57 -16.32
N GLN A 152 6.95 0.60 -16.94
CA GLN A 152 6.86 0.75 -18.38
C GLN A 152 8.26 0.69 -18.99
N ASN A 153 8.45 -0.19 -19.96
CA ASN A 153 9.70 -0.26 -20.72
C ASN A 153 9.79 0.86 -21.78
N GLU A 154 10.93 0.94 -22.47
CA GLU A 154 11.18 1.97 -23.51
C GLU A 154 10.16 1.93 -24.66
N ASN A 155 9.57 0.76 -24.92
CA ASN A 155 8.56 0.56 -25.96
C ASN A 155 7.13 0.87 -25.49
N GLY A 156 6.97 1.42 -24.27
CA GLY A 156 5.66 1.78 -23.72
C GLY A 156 4.84 0.60 -23.17
N THR A 157 5.42 -0.61 -23.09
CA THR A 157 4.73 -1.79 -22.58
C THR A 157 4.90 -1.88 -21.07
N TRP A 158 3.80 -2.14 -20.36
CA TRP A 158 3.81 -2.39 -18.92
C TRP A 158 4.27 -3.81 -18.60
N GLN A 159 5.19 -3.94 -17.65
CA GLN A 159 5.67 -5.21 -17.15
C GLN A 159 5.52 -5.25 -15.64
N THR A 160 4.95 -6.35 -15.12
CA THR A 160 4.90 -6.59 -13.69
C THR A 160 6.27 -7.02 -13.20
N VAL A 161 6.80 -6.29 -12.22
CA VAL A 161 8.12 -6.58 -11.63
C VAL A 161 8.00 -7.26 -10.26
N ALA A 162 6.89 -7.04 -9.58
CA ALA A 162 6.57 -7.68 -8.31
C ALA A 162 5.06 -7.76 -8.12
N ARG A 163 4.63 -8.74 -7.33
CA ARG A 163 3.24 -8.93 -6.95
C ARG A 163 3.11 -9.30 -5.49
N VAL A 164 1.93 -9.03 -4.95
CA VAL A 164 1.51 -9.40 -3.61
C VAL A 164 0.17 -10.11 -3.71
N VAL A 165 0.06 -11.21 -2.98
CA VAL A 165 -1.24 -11.79 -2.61
C VAL A 165 -1.46 -11.49 -1.14
N ALA A 166 -2.56 -10.83 -0.82
CA ALA A 166 -2.92 -10.47 0.55
C ALA A 166 -4.15 -11.24 1.01
N THR A 167 -4.10 -11.75 2.23
CA THR A 167 -5.23 -12.37 2.93
C THR A 167 -5.42 -11.70 4.28
N LYS A 168 -6.67 -11.39 4.62
CA LYS A 168 -7.00 -10.71 5.88
C LYS A 168 -6.54 -11.58 7.05
N ARG A 169 -5.83 -10.98 8.02
CA ARG A 169 -5.47 -11.67 9.25
C ARG A 169 -6.76 -11.93 10.02
N ARG A 170 -7.01 -13.19 10.39
CA ARG A 170 -8.15 -13.54 11.26
C ARG A 170 -7.81 -13.10 12.68
N GLU A 171 -8.78 -12.45 13.33
CA GLU A 171 -8.73 -12.17 14.77
C GLU A 171 -8.74 -13.47 15.59
#